data_AF-A0A969WNZ5-F1
#
_entry.id   AF-A0A969WNZ5-F1
#
_cell.length_a   1.000
_cell.length_b   1.000
_cell.length_c   1.000
_cell.angle_alpha   90.00
_cell.angle_beta   90.00
_cell.angle_gamma   90.00
#
_symmetry.space_group_name_H-M   'P 1'
#
loop_
_entity.id
_entity.type
_entity.pdbx_description
1 polymer ?
#
loop_
_entity_poly.entity_id
_entity_poly.type
_entity_poly.pdbx_seq_one_letter_code
_entity_poly.pdbx_strand_id
1 'polypeptide(L)'
;FCSRDLETQNIIKYMLLLSNYKLDYKIAGQDGLTVIGSNSVHTAGDLYSINMNSIGSAENKRKKRSLDIALSFIFLISSPIFMWFTKKPFVFIKNMLMVFVGMRSFVGYSNLADTSGLPRLKKGILNNLNPNNAMDAIIAEKSNIIYAKDYSVSRDFVLILKSFKNLGRVSK
;
A
#
# COMPACT_ATOMS: atom_id res chain seq x y z
N PHE A 1 18.65 -8.96 23.99
CA PHE A 1 17.66 -8.65 25.05
C PHE A 1 16.29 -8.42 24.42
N CYS A 2 15.19 -8.81 25.09
CA CYS A 2 13.82 -8.54 24.64
C CYS A 2 13.20 -7.47 25.55
N SER A 3 12.72 -6.37 24.99
CA SER A 3 12.13 -5.24 25.74
C SER A 3 10.74 -5.52 26.34
N ARG A 4 10.17 -6.69 26.05
CA ARG A 4 8.95 -7.21 26.67
C ARG A 4 9.23 -7.91 28.00
N ASP A 5 10.37 -8.61 28.09
CA ASP A 5 10.68 -9.50 29.21
C ASP A 5 11.66 -8.89 30.21
N LEU A 6 12.34 -7.80 29.84
CA LEU A 6 13.30 -7.10 30.69
C LEU A 6 13.02 -5.59 30.68
N GLU A 7 12.92 -5.00 31.87
CA GLU A 7 12.89 -3.54 32.02
C GLU A 7 14.14 -2.91 31.41
N THR A 8 13.95 -1.81 30.69
CA THR A 8 15.00 -1.10 29.96
C THR A 8 16.20 -0.74 30.85
N GLN A 9 15.95 -0.42 32.12
CA GLN A 9 16.99 -0.11 33.11
C GLN A 9 17.93 -1.29 33.36
N ASN A 10 17.38 -2.52 33.42
CA ASN A 10 18.17 -3.74 33.61
C ASN A 10 19.02 -4.05 32.38
N ILE A 11 18.47 -3.84 31.17
CA ILE A 11 19.20 -4.01 29.91
C ILE A 11 20.43 -3.07 29.88
N ILE A 12 20.24 -1.79 30.21
CA ILE A 12 21.33 -0.80 30.28
C ILE A 12 22.37 -1.20 31.32
N LYS A 13 21.93 -1.65 32.51
CA LYS A 13 22.82 -2.12 33.58
C LYS A 13 23.69 -3.30 33.12
N TYR A 14 23.14 -4.28 32.42
CA TYR A 14 23.91 -5.41 31.89
C TYR A 14 24.88 -4.99 30.78
N MET A 15 24.50 -4.05 29.90
CA MET A 15 25.40 -3.50 28.88
C MET A 15 26.59 -2.78 29.52
N LEU A 16 26.38 -2.03 30.60
CA LEU A 16 27.45 -1.36 31.34
C LEU A 16 28.39 -2.36 32.03
N LEU A 17 27.84 -3.37 32.70
CA LEU A 17 28.63 -4.41 33.38
C LEU A 17 29.47 -5.23 32.40
N LEU A 18 28.94 -5.50 31.21
CA LEU A 18 29.58 -6.34 30.20
C LEU A 18 30.45 -5.52 29.21
N SER A 19 30.51 -4.19 29.37
CA SER A 19 31.20 -3.28 28.45
C SER A 19 32.69 -3.62 28.25
N ASN A 20 33.35 -4.16 29.27
CA ASN A 20 34.76 -4.55 29.22
C ASN A 20 35.03 -5.78 28.33
N TYR A 21 34.01 -6.52 27.93
CA TYR A 21 34.14 -7.75 27.15
C TYR A 21 34.06 -7.55 25.63
N LYS A 22 34.01 -6.29 25.14
CA LYS A 22 33.89 -5.95 23.70
C LYS A 22 32.78 -6.74 22.99
N LEU A 23 31.61 -6.85 23.61
CA LEU A 23 30.48 -7.58 23.07
C LEU A 23 29.57 -6.66 22.26
N ASP A 24 29.03 -7.19 21.16
CA ASP A 24 27.96 -6.54 20.41
C ASP A 24 26.60 -6.89 21.01
N TYR A 25 25.78 -5.87 21.25
CA TYR A 25 24.45 -6.04 21.82
C TYR A 25 23.38 -5.73 20.77
N LYS A 26 22.35 -6.57 20.71
CA LYS A 26 21.13 -6.34 19.95
C LYS A 26 19.91 -6.44 20.88
N ILE A 27 19.03 -5.44 20.83
CA ILE A 27 17.81 -5.34 21.63
C ILE A 27 16.62 -5.42 20.67
N ALA A 28 15.74 -6.40 20.85
CA ALA A 28 14.49 -6.49 20.11
C ALA A 28 13.39 -5.66 20.81
N GLY A 29 12.66 -4.87 20.03
CA GLY A 29 11.48 -4.13 20.48
C GLY A 29 10.31 -5.06 20.79
N GLN A 30 9.32 -4.53 21.51
CA GLN A 30 8.20 -5.29 22.05
C GLN A 30 7.33 -5.92 20.95
N ASP A 31 7.28 -5.29 19.78
CA ASP A 31 6.56 -5.77 18.60
C ASP A 31 7.32 -6.89 17.85
N GLY A 32 8.54 -7.22 18.25
CA GLY A 32 9.45 -8.14 17.53
C GLY A 32 9.95 -7.59 16.18
N LEU A 33 9.56 -6.38 15.82
CA LEU A 33 9.78 -5.75 14.51
C LEU A 33 10.92 -4.72 14.49
N THR A 34 11.43 -4.34 15.65
CA THR A 34 12.52 -3.37 15.78
C THR A 34 13.70 -4.02 16.46
N VAL A 35 14.91 -3.82 15.93
CA VAL A 35 16.15 -4.30 16.56
C VAL A 35 17.11 -3.12 16.67
N ILE A 36 17.56 -2.82 17.89
CA ILE A 36 18.50 -1.75 18.19
C ILE A 36 19.85 -2.38 18.51
N GLY A 37 20.89 -2.04 17.75
CA GLY A 37 22.26 -2.51 17.95
C GLY A 37 23.15 -1.48 18.64
N SER A 38 24.24 -1.94 19.28
CA SER A 38 25.27 -1.08 19.88
C SER A 38 26.24 -0.42 18.88
N ASN A 39 26.13 -0.74 17.58
CA ASN A 39 26.99 -0.18 16.53
C ASN A 39 26.45 1.15 15.99
N SER A 40 27.39 2.04 15.65
CA SER A 40 27.14 3.39 15.13
C SER A 40 26.14 3.41 13.98
N VAL A 41 25.33 4.47 13.94
CA VAL A 41 24.23 4.84 13.00
C VAL A 41 24.54 4.69 11.49
N HIS A 42 25.75 4.27 11.11
CA HIS A 42 26.21 4.15 9.74
C HIS A 42 25.84 2.84 9.01
N THR A 43 25.18 1.88 9.64
CA THR A 43 24.67 0.69 8.93
C THR A 43 23.22 0.90 8.46
N ALA A 44 23.01 1.87 7.56
CA ALA A 44 21.80 1.97 6.74
C ALA A 44 21.69 0.82 5.70
N GLY A 45 22.45 -0.26 5.88
CA GLY A 45 22.72 -1.30 4.89
C GLY A 45 22.37 -2.73 5.33
N ASP A 46 22.01 -2.96 6.60
CA ASP A 46 21.39 -4.23 7.00
C ASP A 46 19.90 -4.17 6.63
N LEU A 47 19.70 -4.20 5.31
CA LEU A 47 18.47 -4.56 4.65
C LEU A 47 17.99 -5.88 5.25
N TYR A 48 17.18 -5.79 6.31
CA TYR A 48 16.15 -6.78 6.56
C TYR A 48 15.30 -6.77 5.30
N SER A 49 15.61 -7.67 4.37
CA SER A 49 14.76 -8.04 3.25
C SER A 49 13.53 -8.74 3.79
N ILE A 50 12.72 -8.01 4.56
CA ILE A 50 11.28 -8.20 4.51
C ILE A 50 10.99 -8.06 3.03
N ASN A 51 10.62 -9.16 2.37
CA ASN A 51 10.14 -9.14 0.99
C ASN A 51 8.91 -8.24 0.93
N MET A 52 9.13 -6.93 0.86
CA MET A 52 8.09 -5.93 0.74
C MET A 52 7.58 -6.07 -0.67
N ASN A 53 6.38 -6.62 -0.81
CA ASN A 53 5.68 -6.66 -2.07
C ASN A 53 5.11 -5.27 -2.41
N SER A 54 5.97 -4.26 -2.44
CA SER A 54 5.57 -2.87 -2.54
C SER A 54 4.94 -2.60 -3.90
N ILE A 55 3.86 -1.82 -3.93
CA ILE A 55 3.26 -1.33 -5.19
C ILE A 55 4.25 -0.48 -6.00
N GLY A 56 5.27 0.08 -5.35
CA GLY A 56 6.33 0.86 -5.98
C GLY A 56 7.29 0.03 -6.83
N SER A 57 7.36 -1.29 -6.63
CA SER A 57 8.28 -2.18 -7.34
C SER A 57 7.96 -2.23 -8.84
N ALA A 58 8.97 -2.36 -9.68
CA ALA A 58 8.78 -2.43 -11.13
C ALA A 58 7.89 -3.63 -11.52
N GLU A 59 8.02 -4.75 -10.81
CA GLU A 59 7.17 -5.93 -10.99
C GLU A 59 5.69 -5.63 -10.69
N ASN A 60 5.38 -5.04 -9.54
CA ASN A 60 4.00 -4.76 -9.16
C ASN A 60 3.38 -3.65 -10.01
N LYS A 61 4.16 -2.65 -10.42
CA LYS A 61 3.71 -1.64 -11.40
C LYS A 61 3.31 -2.29 -12.73
N ARG A 62 4.10 -3.25 -13.22
CA ARG A 62 3.76 -4.01 -14.43
C ARG A 62 2.51 -4.87 -14.23
N LYS A 63 2.43 -5.64 -13.14
CA LYS A 63 1.25 -6.47 -12.81
C LYS A 63 -0.02 -5.63 -12.72
N LYS A 64 0.02 -4.50 -12.00
CA LYS A 64 -1.09 -3.56 -11.88
C LYS A 64 -1.49 -3.00 -13.24
N ARG A 65 -0.52 -2.60 -14.06
CA ARG A 65 -0.77 -2.07 -15.41
C ARG A 65 -1.42 -3.10 -16.32
N SER A 66 -0.96 -4.35 -16.28
CA SER A 66 -1.55 -5.45 -17.05
C SER A 66 -3.00 -5.70 -16.65
N LEU A 67 -3.31 -5.70 -15.34
CA LEU A 67 -4.68 -5.82 -14.85
C LEU A 67 -5.55 -4.64 -15.31
N ASP A 68 -5.05 -3.41 -15.18
CA ASP A 68 -5.75 -2.20 -15.60
C ASP A 68 -6.09 -2.22 -17.10
N ILE A 69 -5.14 -2.62 -17.95
CA ILE A 69 -5.38 -2.72 -19.40
C ILE A 69 -6.37 -3.85 -19.71
N ALA A 70 -6.18 -5.04 -19.14
CA ALA A 70 -7.04 -6.19 -19.40
C ALA A 70 -8.50 -5.90 -19.00
N LEU A 71 -8.73 -5.35 -17.80
CA LEU A 71 -10.08 -5.03 -17.34
C LEU A 71 -10.70 -3.86 -18.09
N SER A 72 -9.94 -2.80 -18.39
CA SER A 72 -10.49 -1.68 -19.18
C SER A 72 -10.86 -2.11 -20.60
N PHE A 73 -10.08 -2.98 -21.22
CA PHE A 73 -10.41 -3.55 -22.52
C PHE A 73 -11.69 -4.39 -22.48
N ILE A 74 -11.81 -5.30 -21.49
CA ILE A 74 -13.02 -6.10 -21.28
C ILE A 74 -14.23 -5.18 -21.08
N PHE A 75 -14.13 -4.16 -20.23
CA PHE A 75 -15.20 -3.20 -19.96
C PHE A 75 -15.57 -2.32 -21.15
N LEU A 76 -14.63 -2.00 -22.05
CA LEU A 76 -14.92 -1.27 -23.28
C LEU A 76 -15.70 -2.13 -24.28
N ILE A 77 -15.31 -3.39 -24.48
CA ILE A 77 -16.03 -4.31 -25.38
C ILE A 77 -17.43 -4.60 -24.85
N SER A 78 -17.56 -4.81 -23.55
CA SER A 78 -18.84 -5.07 -22.88
C SER A 78 -19.60 -3.80 -22.51
N SER A 79 -19.08 -2.62 -22.88
CA SER A 79 -19.73 -1.34 -22.60
C SER A 79 -21.19 -1.24 -23.07
N PRO A 80 -21.63 -1.74 -24.26
CA PRO A 80 -23.04 -1.68 -24.65
C PRO A 80 -23.97 -2.33 -23.62
N ILE A 81 -23.51 -3.39 -22.96
CA ILE A 81 -24.28 -4.10 -21.93
C ILE A 81 -24.21 -3.33 -20.60
N PHE A 82 -23.01 -2.88 -20.22
CA PHE A 82 -22.78 -2.22 -18.94
C PHE A 82 -23.32 -0.78 -18.86
N MET A 83 -23.63 -0.15 -19.99
CA MET A 83 -24.24 1.17 -20.03
C MET A 83 -25.62 1.20 -19.35
N TRP A 84 -26.39 0.10 -19.36
CA TRP A 84 -27.68 0.02 -18.66
C TRP A 84 -27.55 -0.10 -17.13
N PHE A 85 -26.42 -0.58 -16.63
CA PHE A 85 -26.21 -0.80 -15.19
C PHE A 85 -25.52 0.38 -14.49
N THR A 86 -25.04 1.38 -15.23
CA THR A 86 -24.32 2.53 -14.69
C THR A 86 -25.14 3.80 -14.80
N LYS A 87 -25.20 4.61 -13.74
CA LYS A 87 -25.96 5.88 -13.73
C LYS A 87 -25.43 6.92 -14.73
N LYS A 88 -24.17 6.80 -15.16
CA LYS A 88 -23.45 7.77 -16.02
C LYS A 88 -22.60 7.04 -17.07
N PRO A 89 -23.19 6.52 -18.16
CA PRO A 89 -22.51 5.67 -19.14
C PRO A 89 -21.35 6.37 -19.86
N PHE A 90 -21.52 7.64 -20.25
CA PHE A 90 -20.44 8.41 -20.90
C PHE A 90 -19.21 8.62 -20.02
N VAL A 91 -19.41 8.83 -18.72
CA VAL A 91 -18.30 8.98 -17.75
C VAL A 91 -17.60 7.64 -17.54
N PHE A 92 -18.36 6.54 -17.52
CA PHE A 92 -17.80 5.19 -17.45
C PHE A 92 -16.87 4.92 -18.65
N ILE A 93 -17.32 5.13 -19.88
CA ILE A 93 -16.51 4.93 -21.09
C ILE A 93 -15.26 5.82 -21.06
N LYS A 94 -15.42 7.11 -20.72
CA LYS A 94 -14.29 8.05 -20.58
C LYS A 94 -13.26 7.54 -19.56
N ASN A 95 -13.71 7.05 -18.41
CA ASN A 95 -12.86 6.50 -17.38
C ASN A 95 -12.13 5.23 -17.86
N MET A 96 -12.81 4.32 -18.56
CA MET A 96 -12.18 3.13 -19.14
C MET A 96 -11.10 3.51 -20.16
N LEU A 97 -11.36 4.48 -21.03
CA LEU A 97 -10.38 4.98 -22.01
C LEU A 97 -9.16 5.62 -21.30
N MET A 98 -9.38 6.42 -20.25
CA MET A 98 -8.28 7.00 -19.46
C MET A 98 -7.42 5.94 -18.79
N VAL A 99 -8.02 4.85 -18.30
CA VAL A 99 -7.28 3.71 -17.75
C VAL A 99 -6.54 2.96 -18.85
N PHE A 100 -7.19 2.68 -19.98
CA PHE A 100 -6.58 1.98 -21.11
C PHE A 100 -5.35 2.73 -21.64
N VAL A 101 -5.46 4.04 -21.92
CA VAL A 101 -4.33 4.89 -22.34
C VAL A 101 -3.28 5.07 -21.24
N GLY A 102 -3.67 4.82 -19.98
CA GLY A 102 -2.76 4.86 -18.83
C GLY A 102 -2.57 6.25 -18.24
N MET A 103 -3.53 7.14 -18.41
CA MET A 103 -3.59 8.39 -17.64
C MET A 103 -4.07 8.13 -16.20
N ARG A 104 -4.87 7.07 -16.00
CA ARG A 104 -5.43 6.67 -14.70
C ARG A 104 -5.22 5.17 -14.43
N SER A 105 -5.47 4.77 -13.19
CA SER A 105 -5.59 3.37 -12.78
C SER A 105 -6.99 3.11 -12.22
N PHE A 106 -7.40 1.85 -12.11
CA PHE A 106 -8.67 1.55 -11.44
C PHE A 106 -8.64 1.88 -9.96
N VAL A 107 -7.59 1.45 -9.25
CA VAL A 107 -7.44 1.61 -7.80
C VAL A 107 -6.23 2.49 -7.52
N GLY A 108 -6.41 3.52 -6.68
CA GLY A 108 -5.36 4.42 -6.24
C GLY A 108 -5.42 4.68 -4.74
N TYR A 109 -4.47 5.47 -4.25
CA TYR A 109 -4.50 5.95 -2.87
C TYR A 109 -5.73 6.80 -2.60
N SER A 110 -6.20 6.75 -1.36
CA SER A 110 -7.22 7.68 -0.89
C SER A 110 -6.64 9.08 -0.74
N ASN A 111 -7.38 10.09 -1.24
CA ASN A 111 -7.04 11.52 -1.10
C ASN A 111 -7.35 12.08 0.31
N LEU A 112 -7.88 11.27 1.22
CA LEU A 112 -8.22 11.69 2.59
C LEU A 112 -7.02 11.78 3.53
N ALA A 113 -5.86 11.27 3.10
CA ALA A 113 -4.62 11.26 3.87
C ALA A 113 -3.46 11.78 3.01
N ASP A 114 -2.40 12.24 3.66
CA ASP A 114 -1.18 12.64 2.96
C ASP A 114 -0.55 11.42 2.28
N THR A 115 -0.15 11.60 1.02
CA THR A 115 0.49 10.56 0.19
C THR A 115 1.92 10.91 -0.18
N SER A 116 2.46 12.03 0.34
CA SER A 116 3.78 12.56 -0.01
C SER A 116 4.94 11.60 0.30
N GLY A 117 4.79 10.75 1.33
CA GLY A 117 5.77 9.72 1.69
C GLY A 117 5.62 8.37 0.98
N LEU A 118 4.63 8.22 0.08
CA LEU A 118 4.31 6.94 -0.57
C LEU A 118 4.88 6.84 -1.98
N PRO A 119 5.12 5.62 -2.50
CA PRO A 119 5.54 5.42 -3.89
C PRO A 119 4.55 6.08 -4.86
N ARG A 120 5.06 6.85 -5.83
CA ARG A 120 4.20 7.53 -6.81
C ARG A 120 3.33 6.54 -7.58
N LEU A 121 2.02 6.77 -7.54
CA LEU A 121 1.01 5.98 -8.24
C LEU A 121 0.11 6.90 -9.09
N LYS A 122 -0.41 6.37 -10.21
CA LYS A 122 -1.42 7.07 -11.01
C LYS A 122 -2.70 7.26 -10.19
N LYS A 123 -3.42 8.36 -10.44
CA LYS A 123 -4.72 8.60 -9.80
C LYS A 123 -5.68 7.45 -10.11
N GLY A 124 -6.28 6.91 -9.05
CA GLY A 124 -7.29 5.87 -9.12
C GLY A 124 -8.68 6.44 -9.43
N ILE A 125 -9.50 5.68 -10.16
CA ILE A 125 -10.95 5.96 -10.22
C ILE A 125 -11.60 5.61 -8.87
N LEU A 126 -11.13 4.52 -8.26
CA LEU A 126 -11.52 4.02 -6.96
C LEU A 126 -10.40 4.27 -5.95
N ASN A 127 -10.80 4.54 -4.72
CA ASN A 127 -9.88 4.55 -3.59
C ASN A 127 -9.65 3.11 -3.13
N ASN A 128 -8.46 2.83 -2.59
CA ASN A 128 -8.11 1.58 -1.90
C ASN A 128 -8.91 1.29 -0.62
N LEU A 129 -9.76 2.23 -0.18
CA LEU A 129 -10.66 2.07 0.95
C LEU A 129 -11.85 1.17 0.60
N ASN A 130 -12.23 0.33 1.56
CA ASN A 130 -13.53 -0.33 1.49
C ASN A 130 -14.63 0.73 1.50
N PRO A 131 -15.67 0.60 0.64
CA PRO A 131 -16.75 1.58 0.56
C PRO A 131 -17.51 1.80 1.88
N ASN A 132 -17.41 0.87 2.83
CA ASN A 132 -18.05 0.97 4.15
C ASN A 132 -17.27 1.79 5.19
N ASN A 133 -15.96 2.03 4.98
CA ASN A 133 -15.07 2.60 6.02
C ASN A 133 -14.49 3.98 5.63
N ALA A 134 -15.13 4.67 4.69
CA ALA A 134 -14.52 5.79 3.95
C ALA A 134 -14.53 7.16 4.68
N MET A 135 -14.78 7.21 6.00
CA MET A 135 -15.00 8.49 6.70
C MET A 135 -13.81 8.98 7.54
N ASP A 136 -12.85 8.13 7.91
CA ASP A 136 -11.77 8.52 8.83
C ASP A 136 -10.41 8.66 8.13
N ALA A 137 -9.78 9.83 8.28
CA ALA A 137 -8.45 10.13 7.73
C ALA A 137 -7.36 9.16 8.25
N ILE A 138 -7.44 8.77 9.52
CA ILE A 138 -6.52 7.81 10.15
C ILE A 138 -6.63 6.42 9.50
N ILE A 139 -7.86 5.98 9.19
CA ILE A 139 -8.10 4.70 8.51
C ILE A 139 -7.59 4.76 7.06
N ALA A 140 -7.79 5.90 6.39
CA ALA A 140 -7.28 6.14 5.04
C ALA A 140 -5.75 6.10 4.97
N GLU A 141 -5.07 6.72 5.93
CA GLU A 141 -3.61 6.70 6.02
C GLU A 141 -3.08 5.27 6.23
N LYS A 142 -3.63 4.55 7.22
CA LYS A 142 -3.26 3.15 7.48
C LYS A 142 -3.51 2.27 6.24
N SER A 143 -4.64 2.46 5.56
CA SER A 143 -4.97 1.73 4.33
C SER A 143 -3.98 2.05 3.20
N ASN A 144 -3.61 3.31 3.01
CA ASN A 144 -2.62 3.75 2.03
C ASN A 144 -1.24 3.11 2.29
N ILE A 145 -0.80 3.06 3.55
CA ILE A 145 0.47 2.44 3.95
C ILE A 145 0.45 0.94 3.68
N ILE A 146 -0.61 0.23 4.10
CA ILE A 146 -0.76 -1.21 3.85
C ILE A 146 -0.76 -1.50 2.36
N TYR A 147 -1.52 -0.72 1.59
CA TYR A 147 -1.60 -0.85 0.14
C TYR A 147 -0.24 -0.59 -0.55
N ALA A 148 0.53 0.38 -0.06
CA ALA A 148 1.85 0.70 -0.59
C ALA A 148 2.91 -0.38 -0.29
N LYS A 149 2.83 -1.01 0.89
CA LYS A 149 3.79 -2.00 1.39
C LYS A 149 3.49 -3.42 0.92
N ASP A 150 2.23 -3.84 0.93
CA ASP A 150 1.78 -5.20 0.64
C ASP A 150 0.73 -5.19 -0.47
N TYR A 151 1.20 -4.93 -1.69
CA TYR A 151 0.35 -4.90 -2.88
C TYR A 151 -0.12 -6.30 -3.24
N SER A 152 -1.38 -6.41 -3.69
CA SER A 152 -1.89 -7.65 -4.26
C SER A 152 -2.86 -7.37 -5.41
N VAL A 153 -2.59 -8.00 -6.55
CA VAL A 153 -3.40 -7.94 -7.76
C VAL A 153 -4.80 -8.51 -7.51
N SER A 154 -4.92 -9.57 -6.70
CA SER A 154 -6.22 -10.18 -6.40
C SER A 154 -7.08 -9.26 -5.54
N ARG A 155 -6.48 -8.51 -4.60
CA ARG A 155 -7.19 -7.49 -3.80
C ARG A 155 -7.75 -6.39 -4.71
N ASP A 156 -6.93 -5.88 -5.65
CA ASP A 156 -7.37 -4.90 -6.64
C ASP A 156 -8.54 -5.43 -7.48
N PHE A 157 -8.41 -6.65 -8.02
CA PHE A 157 -9.46 -7.28 -8.82
C PHE A 157 -10.80 -7.38 -8.07
N VAL A 158 -10.77 -7.88 -6.83
CA VAL A 158 -11.97 -7.99 -5.99
C VAL A 158 -12.57 -6.61 -5.70
N LEU A 159 -11.72 -5.61 -5.42
CA LEU A 159 -12.18 -4.25 -5.14
C LEU A 159 -12.87 -3.63 -6.36
N ILE A 160 -12.33 -3.84 -7.56
CA ILE A 160 -12.88 -3.36 -8.83
C ILE A 160 -14.25 -3.99 -9.09
N LEU A 161 -14.37 -5.31 -8.92
CA LEU A 161 -15.65 -6.00 -9.10
C LEU A 161 -16.70 -5.57 -8.08
N LYS A 162 -16.34 -5.50 -6.79
CA LYS A 162 -17.26 -5.02 -5.74
C LYS A 162 -17.70 -3.59 -5.97
N SER A 163 -16.81 -2.76 -6.50
CA SER A 163 -17.06 -1.33 -6.75
C SER A 163 -17.44 -1.03 -8.19
N PHE A 164 -17.87 -2.03 -8.98
CA PHE A 164 -18.17 -1.89 -10.40
C PHE A 164 -19.17 -0.75 -10.68
N LYS A 165 -20.23 -0.65 -9.87
CA LYS A 165 -21.24 0.43 -9.96
C LYS A 165 -20.67 1.84 -9.77
N ASN A 166 -19.50 1.96 -9.14
CA ASN A 166 -18.83 3.22 -8.84
C ASN A 166 -17.79 3.62 -9.90
N LEU A 167 -17.51 2.78 -10.88
CA LEU A 167 -16.56 3.08 -11.96
C LEU A 167 -17.04 4.22 -12.88
N GLY A 168 -18.35 4.48 -12.91
CA GLY A 168 -18.96 5.63 -13.60
C GLY A 168 -18.98 6.93 -12.79
N ARG A 169 -18.32 7.00 -11.62
CA ARG A 169 -18.23 8.23 -10.83
C ARG A 169 -17.26 9.23 -11.48
N VAL A 170 -17.55 10.52 -11.28
CA VAL A 170 -16.60 11.58 -11.61
C VAL A 170 -15.50 11.52 -10.53
N SER A 171 -14.30 11.12 -10.94
CA SER A 171 -13.11 11.14 -10.08
C SER A 171 -12.86 12.60 -9.66
N LYS A 172 -12.99 12.88 -8.36
CA LYS A 172 -12.62 14.15 -7.71
C LYS A 172 -11.13 14.13 -7.38
#